data_AF-A0A0B5EAK5-F1
#
_entry.id   AF-A0A0B5EAK5-F1
#
_cell.length_a   1.000
_cell.length_b   1.000
_cell.length_c   1.000
_cell.angle_alpha   90.00
_cell.angle_beta   90.00
_cell.angle_gamma   90.00
#
_symmetry.space_group_name_H-M   'P 1'
#
loop_
_entity.id
_entity.type
_entity.pdbx_description
1 polymer ?
#
loop_
_entity_poly.entity_id
_entity_poly.type
_entity_poly.pdbx_seq_one_letter_code
_entity_poly.pdbx_strand_id
1 'polypeptide(L)' 'MVDARIKAGLGQEDLAVKLKCHQSLVARIESGQRRVDVVELVVLARAIGFDPFKVLAIVEAATEPDHRI' A
#
# COMPACT_ATOMS: atom_id res chain seq x y z
N MET A 1 -2.30 5.52 -0.07
CA MET A 1 -0.95 5.01 -0.40
C MET A 1 -0.35 5.74 -1.61
N VAL A 2 -1.09 5.89 -2.72
CA VAL A 2 -0.67 6.69 -3.89
C VAL A 2 -0.11 8.06 -3.50
N ASP A 3 -0.85 8.84 -2.70
CA ASP A 3 -0.40 10.17 -2.26
C ASP A 3 0.92 10.12 -1.47
N ALA A 4 1.13 9.09 -0.66
CA ALA A 4 2.37 8.92 0.10
C ALA A 4 3.54 8.61 -0.84
N ARG A 5 3.33 7.77 -1.85
CA ARG A 5 4.34 7.47 -2.89
C ARG A 5 4.72 8.73 -3.66
N ILE A 6 3.74 9.51 -4.09
CA ILE A 6 3.96 10.77 -4.83
C ILE A 6 4.71 11.79 -3.95
N LYS A 7 4.33 11.94 -2.68
CA LYS A 7 5.04 12.81 -1.72
C LYS A 7 6.47 12.36 -1.46
N ALA A 8 6.74 11.06 -1.55
CA ALA A 8 8.10 10.50 -1.48
C ALA A 8 8.90 10.67 -2.78
N GLY A 9 8.32 11.28 -3.83
CA GLY A 9 8.98 11.50 -5.12
C GLY A 9 9.18 10.23 -5.94
N LEU A 10 8.45 9.15 -5.65
CA LEU A 10 8.59 7.87 -6.32
C LEU A 10 7.55 7.70 -7.42
N GLY A 11 7.96 7.29 -8.62
CA GLY A 11 7.09 6.68 -9.62
C GLY A 11 6.67 5.25 -9.22
N GLN A 12 5.72 4.67 -9.97
CA GLN A 12 5.35 3.27 -9.75
C GLN A 12 6.51 2.31 -10.08
N GLU A 13 7.31 2.63 -11.10
CA GLU A 13 8.52 1.87 -11.46
C GLU A 13 9.58 1.95 -10.36
N ASP A 14 9.83 3.15 -9.81
CA ASP A 14 10.81 3.33 -8.73
C ASP A 14 10.46 2.53 -7.48
N LEU A 15 9.17 2.50 -7.15
CA LEU A 15 8.68 1.68 -6.04
C LEU A 15 8.80 0.18 -6.36
N ALA A 16 8.51 -0.23 -7.60
CA ALA A 16 8.63 -1.62 -8.02
C ALA A 16 10.09 -2.11 -7.92
N VAL A 17 11.05 -1.29 -8.34
CA VAL A 17 12.49 -1.54 -8.18
C VAL A 17 12.85 -1.68 -6.70
N LYS A 18 12.40 -0.75 -5.84
CA LYS A 18 12.64 -0.84 -4.38
C LYS A 18 12.06 -2.11 -3.75
N LEU A 19 10.91 -2.57 -4.23
CA LEU A 19 10.22 -3.76 -3.74
C LEU A 19 10.67 -5.05 -4.44
N LYS A 20 11.57 -4.97 -5.42
CA LYS A 20 12.01 -6.10 -6.25
C LYS A 20 10.84 -6.86 -6.89
N CYS A 21 9.87 -6.11 -7.42
CA CYS A 21 8.68 -6.66 -8.06
C CYS A 21 8.41 -5.99 -9.42
N HIS A 22 7.38 -6.45 -10.13
CA HIS A 22 6.95 -5.81 -11.37
C HIS A 22 6.12 -4.56 -11.08
N GLN A 23 6.27 -3.51 -11.89
CA GLN A 23 5.46 -2.30 -11.81
C GLN A 23 3.95 -2.60 -11.92
N SER A 24 3.56 -3.64 -12.67
CA SER A 24 2.16 -4.09 -12.75
C SER A 24 1.58 -4.59 -11.42
N LEU A 25 2.42 -5.02 -10.47
CA LEU A 25 1.98 -5.31 -9.11
C LEU A 25 1.63 -4.02 -8.38
N VAL A 26 2.50 -3.01 -8.44
CA VAL A 26 2.26 -1.68 -7.85
C VAL A 26 1.01 -1.06 -8.42
N ALA A 27 0.83 -1.08 -9.74
CA ALA A 27 -0.36 -0.55 -10.40
C ALA A 27 -1.66 -1.24 -9.94
N ARG A 28 -1.64 -2.58 -9.82
CA ARG A 28 -2.81 -3.35 -9.33
C ARG A 28 -3.12 -3.11 -7.86
N ILE A 29 -2.11 -2.88 -7.04
CA ILE A 29 -2.31 -2.48 -5.64
C ILE A 29 -2.97 -1.09 -5.58
N GLU A 30 -2.45 -0.13 -6.35
CA GLU A 30 -2.95 1.25 -6.37
C GLU A 30 -4.36 1.37 -6.96
N SER A 31 -4.73 0.50 -7.90
CA SER A 31 -6.09 0.43 -8.47
C SER A 31 -7.06 -0.39 -7.63
N GLY A 32 -6.62 -1.00 -6.53
CA GLY A 32 -7.45 -1.88 -5.69
C GLY A 32 -7.74 -3.26 -6.29
N GLN A 33 -7.15 -3.60 -7.44
CA GLN A 33 -7.28 -4.90 -8.09
C GLN A 33 -6.50 -6.02 -7.40
N ARG A 34 -5.53 -5.68 -6.54
CA ARG A 34 -4.75 -6.61 -5.72
C ARG A 34 -4.85 -6.23 -4.26
N ARG A 35 -5.42 -7.12 -3.44
CA ARG A 35 -5.40 -6.99 -1.99
C ARG A 35 -3.97 -7.04 -1.46
N VAL A 36 -3.76 -6.36 -0.34
CA VAL A 36 -2.46 -6.25 0.35
C VAL A 36 -2.64 -6.87 1.73
N ASP A 37 -1.80 -7.84 2.08
CA ASP A 37 -1.80 -8.38 3.43
C ASP A 37 -1.05 -7.47 4.42
N VAL A 38 -1.14 -7.77 5.71
CA VAL A 38 -0.54 -6.93 6.76
C VAL A 38 0.99 -6.86 6.70
N VAL A 39 1.67 -7.92 6.23
CA VAL A 39 3.13 -7.93 6.06
C VAL A 39 3.50 -7.06 4.85
N GLU A 40 2.78 -7.21 3.74
CA GLU A 40 2.95 -6.38 2.55
C GLU A 40 2.71 -4.89 2.86
N LEU A 41 1.74 -4.55 3.70
CA LEU A 41 1.50 -3.18 4.16
C LEU A 41 2.73 -2.59 4.87
N VAL A 42 3.37 -3.35 5.77
CA VAL A 42 4.58 -2.89 6.47
C VAL A 42 5.75 -2.73 5.51
N VAL A 43 5.89 -3.64 4.54
CA VAL A 43 6.94 -3.54 3.51
C VAL A 43 6.76 -2.29 2.65
N LEU A 44 5.53 -2.02 2.20
CA LEU A 44 5.17 -0.80 1.46
C LEU A 44 5.46 0.46 2.28
N ALA A 45 5.07 0.46 3.56
CA ALA A 45 5.29 1.56 4.47
C ALA A 45 6.77 1.93 4.61
N ARG A 46 7.65 0.93 4.75
CA ARG A 46 9.10 1.12 4.82
C ARG A 46 9.69 1.61 3.50
N ALA A 47 9.24 1.07 2.37
CA ALA A 47 9.76 1.43 1.06
C ALA A 47 9.43 2.89 0.66
N ILE A 48 8.25 3.37 1.08
CA ILE A 48 7.71 4.68 0.73
C ILE A 48 7.97 5.73 1.83
N GLY A 49 8.07 5.32 3.09
CA GLY A 49 8.27 6.21 4.23
C GLY A 49 6.96 6.75 4.83
N PHE A 50 5.93 5.92 4.94
CA PHE A 50 4.70 6.27 5.68
C PHE A 50 4.52 5.40 6.92
N ASP A 51 3.63 5.83 7.82
CA ASP A 51 3.27 5.09 9.04
C ASP A 51 2.16 4.05 8.73
N PRO A 52 2.44 2.74 8.85
CA PRO A 52 1.45 1.70 8.56
C PRO A 52 0.25 1.73 9.52
N PHE A 53 0.42 2.22 10.76
CA PHE A 53 -0.67 2.27 11.74
C PHE A 53 -1.73 3.31 11.36
N LYS A 54 -1.32 4.43 10.74
CA LYS A 54 -2.27 5.42 10.20
C LYS A 54 -3.13 4.82 9.10
N VAL A 55 -2.55 3.99 8.24
CA VAL A 55 -3.30 3.30 7.18
C VAL A 55 -4.23 2.26 7.79
N LEU A 56 -3.74 1.48 8.75
CA LEU A 56 -4.56 0.48 9.43
C LEU A 56 -5.77 1.10 10.14
N ALA A 57 -5.59 2.23 10.85
CA ALA A 57 -6.69 2.93 11.51
C ALA A 57 -7.76 3.42 10.52
N ILE A 58 -7.36 3.87 9.32
CA ILE A 58 -8.31 4.24 8.26
C ILE A 58 -9.07 3.02 7.75
N VAL A 59 -8.37 1.90 7.55
CA VAL A 59 -8.98 0.64 7.08
C VAL A 59 -9.94 0.08 8.14
N GLU A 60 -9.54 0.08 9.41
CA GLU A 60 -10.38 -0.32 10.55
C GLU A 60 -11.66 0.50 10.61
N ALA A 61 -11.56 1.84 10.56
CA ALA A 61 -12.72 2.73 10.58
C ALA A 61 -13.64 2.56 9.35
N ALA A 62 -13.09 2.11 8.21
CA ALA A 62 -13.84 1.85 6.99
C ALA A 62 -14.39 0.41 6.90
N THR A 63 -14.00 -0.49 7.81
CA THR A 63 -14.46 -1.87 7.83
C THR A 63 -15.74 -1.96 8.65
N GLU A 64 -16.83 -2.45 8.04
CA GLU A 64 -18.11 -2.60 8.72
C GLU A 64 -18.01 -3.64 9.86
N PRO A 65 -18.63 -3.40 11.03
CA PRO A 65 -18.55 -4.32 12.18
C PRO A 65 -19.07 -5.74 11.89
N ASP A 66 -19.93 -5.90 10.89
CA ASP A 66 -20.54 -7.16 10.46
C ASP A 66 -19.84 -7.78 9.25
N HIS A 67 -18.67 -7.26 8.84
CA HIS A 67 -17.86 -7.84 7.78
C HIS A 67 -17.46 -9.29 8.10
N ARG A 68 -17.65 -10.21 7.15
CA ARG A 68 -17.40 -11.65 7.33
C ARG A 68 -16.19 -12.10 6.52
N ILE A 69 -15.38 -12.98 7.11
CA ILE A 69 -14.24 -13.66 6.48
C ILE A 69 -14.60 -15.09 6.07
#